data_AF-A0A535Y0Z5-F1
#
_entry.id   AF-A0A535Y0Z5-F1
#
_cell.length_a   1.000
_cell.length_b   1.000
_cell.length_c   1.000
_cell.angle_alpha   90.00
_cell.angle_beta   90.00
_cell.angle_gamma   90.00
#
_symmetry.space_group_name_H-M   'P 1'
#
loop_
_entity.id
_entity.type
_entity.pdbx_description
1 polymer ?
#
loop_
_entity_poly.entity_id
_entity_poly.type
_entity_poly.pdbx_seq_one_letter_code
_entity_poly.pdbx_strand_id
1 'polypeptide(L)'
;MSFTRPSPRATRFGLAVGASLALFAASLPGAAAAPPSNPRAGHVDPIVKKKFAADARGDVQVIITRDHSGSDDADVRRHGGRVLQKLNLANTTVAVVPVKQVDALASEPGIVRISYDTPVSVQTLDPLSLASAQLQTAYPAAVDASTQWNGARQLRGTGVGVAIIDSGVRSSHPDFQGGSLLGSGRLLNVL
;
A
#
# COMPACT_ATOMS: atom_id res chain seq x y z
N MET A 1 -34.32 63.85 8.11
CA MET A 1 -33.95 64.70 6.95
C MET A 1 -32.60 65.32 7.27
N SER A 2 -31.60 65.42 6.41
CA SER A 2 -31.23 64.84 5.13
C SER A 2 -29.77 65.27 4.94
N PHE A 3 -28.99 64.43 4.27
CA PHE A 3 -27.77 64.72 3.48
C PHE A 3 -27.16 66.13 3.52
N THR A 4 -25.83 66.21 3.64
CA THR A 4 -24.87 66.65 2.59
C THR A 4 -23.49 66.93 3.20
N ARG A 5 -22.45 66.17 2.82
CA ARG A 5 -21.39 66.43 1.81
C ARG A 5 -20.12 67.08 2.40
N PRO A 6 -18.94 66.73 1.84
CA PRO A 6 -17.63 67.11 2.35
C PRO A 6 -17.18 68.48 1.82
N SER A 7 -16.22 69.09 2.51
CA SER A 7 -15.52 70.29 2.05
C SER A 7 -14.07 69.99 1.66
N PRO A 8 -13.49 70.81 0.75
CA PRO A 8 -12.46 70.41 -0.19
C PRO A 8 -11.19 71.26 -0.11
N ARG A 9 -10.33 71.07 -1.14
CA ARG A 9 -9.28 71.95 -1.69
C ARG A 9 -7.86 71.48 -1.36
N ALA A 10 -7.17 70.82 -2.28
CA ALA A 10 -6.67 71.25 -3.61
C ALA A 10 -5.40 72.09 -3.51
N THR A 11 -4.32 71.56 -4.08
CA THR A 11 -3.50 72.35 -5.00
C THR A 11 -2.91 71.44 -6.07
N ARG A 12 -3.18 71.81 -7.33
CA ARG A 12 -2.59 71.27 -8.55
C ARG A 12 -1.39 72.14 -8.91
N PHE A 13 -0.30 71.53 -9.38
CA PHE A 13 0.63 72.02 -10.41
C PHE A 13 1.37 70.76 -10.85
N GLY A 14 1.55 70.40 -12.11
CA GLY A 14 1.47 71.12 -13.38
C GLY A 14 2.46 70.40 -14.31
N LEU A 15 1.96 70.03 -15.48
CA LEU A 15 2.55 69.19 -16.53
C LEU A 15 4.02 69.49 -16.90
N ALA A 16 4.80 68.45 -17.23
CA ALA A 16 5.78 68.53 -18.32
C ALA A 16 6.01 67.16 -18.97
N VAL A 17 5.75 67.11 -20.27
CA VAL A 17 5.97 66.03 -21.22
C VAL A 17 7.46 65.98 -21.59
N GLY A 18 8.06 64.80 -21.69
CA GLY A 18 9.42 64.60 -22.21
C GLY A 18 9.70 63.14 -22.51
N ALA A 19 10.07 62.86 -23.76
CA ALA A 19 10.06 61.55 -24.40
C ALA A 19 11.30 60.67 -24.10
N SER A 20 11.09 59.35 -24.29
CA SER A 20 12.07 58.34 -24.73
C SER A 20 13.15 57.87 -23.75
N LEU A 21 13.12 56.59 -23.32
CA LEU A 21 14.16 55.59 -23.66
C LEU A 21 13.85 54.17 -23.11
N ALA A 22 14.06 53.20 -24.00
CA ALA A 22 14.39 51.79 -23.75
C ALA A 22 13.32 50.83 -23.18
N LEU A 23 12.65 50.14 -24.10
CA LEU A 23 12.18 48.77 -23.90
C LEU A 23 13.36 47.86 -23.54
N PHE A 24 13.35 47.26 -22.35
CA PHE A 24 14.15 46.07 -22.04
C PHE A 24 13.21 44.85 -21.99
N ALA A 25 12.83 44.35 -23.17
CA ALA A 25 12.32 43.00 -23.32
C ALA A 25 13.52 42.04 -23.34
N ALA A 26 14.01 41.67 -22.16
CA ALA A 26 15.05 40.65 -22.03
C ALA A 26 14.42 39.29 -22.36
N SER A 27 14.67 38.83 -23.59
CA SER A 27 14.47 37.47 -24.06
C SER A 27 15.34 36.52 -23.24
N LEU A 28 14.76 35.92 -22.21
CA LEU A 28 15.31 34.71 -21.61
C LEU A 28 15.15 33.58 -22.65
N PRO A 29 16.24 32.95 -23.12
CA PRO A 29 16.11 31.74 -23.94
C PRO A 29 15.34 30.71 -23.13
N GLY A 30 14.22 30.25 -23.70
CA GLY A 30 13.36 29.26 -23.08
C GLY A 30 14.18 28.08 -22.61
N ALA A 31 14.07 27.75 -21.32
CA ALA A 31 14.46 26.44 -20.84
C ALA A 31 13.66 25.43 -21.67
N ALA A 32 14.32 24.80 -22.64
CA ALA A 32 13.78 23.62 -23.29
C ALA A 32 13.51 22.63 -22.16
N ALA A 33 12.23 22.42 -21.86
CA ALA A 33 11.83 21.35 -20.97
C ALA A 33 12.51 20.08 -21.50
N ALA A 34 13.33 19.45 -20.66
CA ALA A 34 13.92 18.18 -21.00
C ALA A 34 12.78 17.28 -21.52
N PRO A 35 12.95 16.60 -22.67
CA PRO A 35 11.93 15.67 -23.14
C PRO A 35 11.60 14.73 -21.98
N PRO A 36 10.31 14.49 -21.68
CA PRO A 36 9.95 13.59 -20.60
C PRO A 36 10.74 12.31 -20.83
N SER A 37 11.58 11.94 -19.87
CA SER A 37 12.26 10.66 -19.90
C SER A 37 11.19 9.63 -20.15
N ASN A 38 11.24 8.92 -21.28
CA ASN A 38 10.26 7.87 -21.58
C ASN A 38 10.11 7.03 -20.31
N PRO A 39 8.92 7.03 -19.66
CA PRO A 39 8.73 6.23 -18.47
C PRO A 39 9.11 4.81 -18.84
N ARG A 40 10.16 4.29 -18.21
CA ARG A 40 10.54 2.90 -18.46
C ARG A 40 9.35 2.07 -18.01
N ALA A 41 8.80 1.28 -18.93
CA ALA A 41 7.73 0.35 -18.60
C ALA A 41 8.11 -0.47 -17.36
N GLY A 42 7.15 -0.61 -16.45
CA GLY A 42 7.26 -1.43 -15.27
C GLY A 42 7.62 -2.87 -15.60
N HIS A 43 8.23 -3.54 -14.63
CA HIS A 43 8.67 -4.92 -14.80
C HIS A 43 7.50 -5.90 -14.71
N VAL A 44 7.29 -6.71 -15.74
CA VAL A 44 6.32 -7.82 -15.72
C VAL A 44 7.05 -9.13 -15.42
N ASP A 45 6.64 -9.80 -14.35
CA ASP A 45 7.27 -11.07 -13.94
C ASP A 45 7.15 -12.16 -15.02
N PRO A 46 8.20 -12.99 -15.24
CA PRO A 46 8.19 -14.01 -16.27
C PRO A 46 7.02 -15.00 -16.17
N ILE A 47 6.55 -15.31 -14.95
CA ILE A 47 5.42 -16.21 -14.74
C ILE A 47 4.10 -15.63 -15.29
N VAL A 48 3.92 -14.31 -15.23
CA VAL A 48 2.75 -13.64 -15.83
C VAL A 48 2.80 -13.76 -17.36
N LYS A 49 3.99 -13.59 -17.96
CA LYS A 49 4.21 -13.79 -19.41
C LYS A 49 3.99 -15.24 -19.85
N LYS A 50 4.36 -16.22 -19.01
CA LYS A 50 4.06 -17.63 -19.28
C LYS A 50 2.55 -17.91 -19.26
N LYS A 51 1.81 -17.30 -18.34
CA LYS A 51 0.34 -17.37 -18.32
C LYS A 51 -0.25 -16.74 -19.60
N PHE A 52 0.34 -15.65 -20.10
CA PHE A 52 0.00 -15.08 -21.41
C PHE A 52 0.17 -16.05 -22.58
N ALA A 53 1.28 -16.78 -22.63
CA ALA A 53 1.48 -17.77 -23.69
C ALA A 53 0.50 -18.96 -23.58
N ALA A 54 0.04 -19.31 -22.38
CA ALA A 54 -0.87 -20.42 -22.15
C ALA A 54 -2.34 -20.09 -22.44
N ASP A 55 -2.78 -18.87 -22.10
CA ASP A 55 -4.13 -18.39 -22.36
C ASP A 55 -4.14 -16.88 -22.64
N ALA A 56 -4.08 -16.53 -23.92
CA ALA A 56 -4.06 -15.14 -24.38
C ALA A 56 -5.43 -14.43 -24.26
N ARG A 57 -6.52 -15.16 -23.97
CA ARG A 57 -7.88 -14.61 -23.85
C ARG A 57 -8.37 -14.56 -22.40
N GLY A 58 -7.71 -15.25 -21.48
CA GLY A 58 -8.05 -15.29 -20.07
C GLY A 58 -7.66 -14.03 -19.30
N ASP A 59 -8.03 -14.05 -18.02
CA ASP A 59 -7.65 -13.06 -17.03
C ASP A 59 -6.58 -13.63 -16.08
N VAL A 60 -5.78 -12.75 -15.49
CA VAL A 60 -4.77 -13.10 -14.49
C VAL A 60 -4.89 -12.21 -13.26
N GLN A 61 -4.87 -12.83 -12.07
CA GLN A 61 -4.75 -12.10 -10.82
C GLN A 61 -3.29 -11.73 -10.58
N VAL A 62 -3.05 -10.43 -10.43
CA VAL A 62 -1.73 -9.84 -10.30
C VAL A 62 -1.67 -8.88 -9.12
N ILE A 63 -0.45 -8.67 -8.66
CA ILE A 63 -0.08 -7.69 -7.66
C ILE A 63 0.70 -6.59 -8.39
N ILE A 64 0.16 -5.37 -8.38
CA ILE A 64 0.71 -4.21 -9.08
C ILE A 64 1.37 -3.31 -8.05
N THR A 65 2.69 -3.21 -8.09
CA THR A 65 3.46 -2.27 -7.24
C THR A 65 3.68 -0.96 -7.98
N ARG A 66 3.39 0.14 -7.29
CA ARG A 66 3.48 1.49 -7.86
C ARG A 66 4.48 2.36 -7.12
N ASP A 67 5.06 3.33 -7.81
CA ASP A 67 5.75 4.43 -7.17
C ASP A 67 4.72 5.42 -6.57
N HIS A 68 5.20 6.38 -5.77
CA HIS A 68 4.33 7.31 -5.05
C HIS A 68 3.62 8.34 -5.95
N SER A 69 3.76 8.27 -7.29
CA SER A 69 3.24 9.27 -8.24
C SER A 69 1.87 8.97 -8.83
N GLY A 70 1.33 7.75 -8.66
CA GLY A 70 0.02 7.37 -9.22
C GLY A 70 -0.64 6.26 -8.41
N SER A 71 -1.90 6.46 -7.99
CA SER A 71 -2.57 5.49 -7.11
C SER A 71 -4.11 5.61 -7.15
N ASP A 72 -4.70 5.96 -8.30
CA ASP A 72 -6.16 6.01 -8.46
C ASP A 72 -6.76 4.73 -9.08
N ASP A 73 -5.91 3.79 -9.51
CA ASP A 73 -6.25 2.53 -10.17
C ASP A 73 -7.17 2.68 -11.41
N ALA A 74 -7.26 3.89 -11.97
CA ALA A 74 -8.07 4.16 -13.17
C ALA A 74 -7.46 3.52 -14.42
N ASP A 75 -6.14 3.40 -14.45
CA ASP A 75 -5.37 2.62 -15.43
C ASP A 75 -5.80 1.15 -15.50
N VAL A 76 -5.93 0.48 -14.35
CA VAL A 76 -6.39 -0.92 -14.29
C VAL A 76 -7.74 -1.07 -14.97
N ARG A 77 -8.69 -0.17 -14.70
CA ARG A 77 -10.04 -0.21 -15.30
C ARG A 77 -10.01 0.13 -16.79
N ARG A 78 -9.20 1.11 -17.20
CA ARG A 78 -9.01 1.50 -18.62
C ARG A 78 -8.46 0.34 -19.45
N HIS A 79 -7.63 -0.51 -18.84
CA HIS A 79 -7.13 -1.75 -19.44
C HIS A 79 -8.08 -2.94 -19.28
N GLY A 80 -9.33 -2.73 -18.88
CA GLY A 80 -10.35 -3.77 -18.75
C GLY A 80 -10.17 -4.67 -17.52
N GLY A 81 -9.29 -4.31 -16.59
CA GLY A 81 -9.10 -5.00 -15.33
C GLY A 81 -10.07 -4.57 -14.23
N ARG A 82 -10.05 -5.32 -13.14
CA ARG A 82 -10.85 -5.09 -11.94
C ARG A 82 -9.96 -5.11 -10.71
N VAL A 83 -9.98 -4.03 -9.95
CA VAL A 83 -9.31 -3.94 -8.65
C VAL A 83 -10.03 -4.82 -7.63
N LEU A 84 -9.29 -5.68 -6.94
CA LEU A 84 -9.78 -6.52 -5.85
C LEU A 84 -9.53 -5.85 -4.50
N GLN A 85 -8.30 -5.36 -4.29
CA GLN A 85 -7.87 -4.85 -3.01
C GLN A 85 -6.70 -3.87 -3.17
N LYS A 86 -6.67 -2.85 -2.31
CA LYS A 86 -5.53 -1.94 -2.19
C LYS A 86 -4.77 -2.22 -0.90
N LEU A 87 -3.45 -2.39 -1.03
CA LEU A 87 -2.50 -2.62 0.05
C LEU A 87 -1.67 -1.35 0.28
N ASN A 88 -2.14 -0.49 1.17
CA ASN A 88 -1.58 0.84 1.38
C ASN A 88 -0.12 0.83 1.90
N LEU A 89 0.27 -0.20 2.68
CA LEU A 89 1.60 -0.28 3.27
C LEU A 89 2.72 -0.33 2.22
N ALA A 90 2.42 -0.88 1.03
CA ALA A 90 3.40 -1.08 -0.04
C ALA A 90 2.98 -0.42 -1.37
N ASN A 91 2.04 0.54 -1.32
CA ASN A 91 1.44 1.18 -2.50
C ASN A 91 1.15 0.18 -3.64
N THR A 92 0.40 -0.85 -3.27
CA THR A 92 0.21 -2.03 -4.11
C THR A 92 -1.27 -2.27 -4.33
N THR A 93 -1.62 -2.69 -5.54
CA THR A 93 -3.00 -3.01 -5.92
C THR A 93 -3.08 -4.47 -6.36
N VAL A 94 -3.97 -5.24 -5.74
CA VAL A 94 -4.33 -6.58 -6.20
C VAL A 94 -5.46 -6.43 -7.20
N ALA A 95 -5.30 -6.96 -8.41
CA ALA A 95 -6.26 -6.82 -9.49
C ALA A 95 -6.33 -8.07 -10.36
N VAL A 96 -7.48 -8.25 -11.01
CA VAL A 96 -7.66 -9.19 -12.12
C VAL A 96 -7.54 -8.39 -13.41
N VAL A 97 -6.65 -8.78 -14.32
CA VAL A 97 -6.37 -8.05 -15.56
C VAL A 97 -6.46 -8.99 -16.76
N PRO A 98 -7.04 -8.58 -17.90
CA PRO A 98 -6.96 -9.33 -19.13
C PRO A 98 -5.50 -9.55 -19.50
N VAL A 99 -5.14 -10.80 -19.76
CA VAL A 99 -3.75 -11.20 -19.94
C VAL A 99 -3.08 -10.44 -21.09
N LYS A 100 -3.82 -10.14 -22.16
CA LYS A 100 -3.38 -9.32 -23.30
C LYS A 100 -3.12 -7.84 -23.01
N GLN A 101 -3.52 -7.34 -21.84
CA GLN A 101 -3.37 -5.94 -21.45
C GLN A 101 -2.22 -5.73 -20.47
N VAL A 102 -1.55 -6.79 -20.00
CA VAL A 102 -0.51 -6.69 -18.97
C VAL A 102 0.67 -5.81 -19.39
N ASP A 103 1.19 -5.97 -20.60
CA ASP A 103 2.33 -5.15 -21.06
C ASP A 103 1.93 -3.68 -21.30
N ALA A 104 0.69 -3.45 -21.76
CA ALA A 104 0.15 -2.10 -21.93
C ALA A 104 -0.03 -1.42 -20.57
N LEU A 105 -0.62 -2.13 -19.60
CA LEU A 105 -0.74 -1.69 -18.22
C LEU A 105 0.64 -1.43 -17.59
N ALA A 106 1.63 -2.30 -17.81
CA ALA A 106 2.99 -2.08 -17.31
C ALA A 106 3.64 -0.79 -17.84
N SER A 107 3.18 -0.26 -18.97
CA SER A 107 3.69 0.99 -19.54
C SER A 107 3.03 2.24 -18.95
N GLU A 108 2.07 2.08 -18.05
CA GLU A 108 1.38 3.20 -17.40
C GLU A 108 2.30 3.91 -16.40
N PRO A 109 2.21 5.27 -16.30
CA PRO A 109 3.01 6.04 -15.38
C PRO A 109 2.87 5.55 -13.92
N GLY A 110 4.01 5.38 -13.26
CA GLY A 110 4.08 4.99 -11.87
C GLY A 110 3.96 3.48 -11.62
N ILE A 111 3.70 2.64 -12.62
CA ILE A 111 3.78 1.18 -12.44
C ILE A 111 5.24 0.73 -12.43
N VAL A 112 5.66 0.17 -11.30
CA VAL A 112 7.04 -0.33 -11.09
C VAL A 112 7.13 -1.81 -11.44
N ARG A 113 6.14 -2.61 -11.01
CA ARG A 113 6.15 -4.06 -11.21
C ARG A 113 4.74 -4.63 -11.24
N ILE A 114 4.53 -5.63 -12.09
CA ILE A 114 3.35 -6.50 -12.11
C ILE A 114 3.84 -7.93 -11.82
N SER A 115 3.51 -8.45 -10.64
CA SER A 115 3.84 -9.81 -10.22
C SER A 115 2.60 -10.70 -10.18
N TYR A 116 2.80 -12.01 -10.31
CA TYR A 116 1.69 -12.98 -10.24
C TYR A 116 1.28 -13.20 -8.79
N ASP A 117 -0.03 -13.16 -8.54
CA ASP A 117 -0.58 -13.55 -7.24
C ASP A 117 -0.60 -15.08 -7.13
N THR A 118 0.50 -15.62 -6.63
CA THR A 118 0.74 -17.06 -6.62
C THR A 118 0.07 -17.69 -5.40
N PRO A 119 -0.77 -18.73 -5.56
CA PRO A 119 -1.38 -19.40 -4.42
C PRO A 119 -0.29 -20.07 -3.56
N VAL A 120 -0.37 -19.85 -2.25
CA VAL A 120 0.43 -20.56 -1.25
C VAL A 120 -0.36 -21.78 -0.78
N SER A 121 0.29 -22.94 -0.70
CA SER A 121 -0.31 -24.18 -0.20
C SER A 121 0.31 -24.56 1.15
N VAL A 122 -0.51 -25.04 2.07
CA VAL A 122 -0.04 -25.56 3.36
C VAL A 122 0.73 -26.85 3.12
N GLN A 123 1.97 -26.92 3.63
CA GLN A 123 2.74 -28.16 3.68
C GLN A 123 2.37 -28.87 4.99
N THR A 124 1.41 -29.79 4.94
CA THR A 124 0.93 -30.52 6.12
C THR A 124 1.25 -32.01 6.01
N LEU A 125 1.79 -32.56 7.09
CA LEU A 125 1.50 -33.93 7.51
C LEU A 125 0.17 -33.88 8.28
N ASP A 126 -0.65 -34.92 8.16
CA ASP A 126 -1.99 -35.01 8.77
C ASP A 126 -1.96 -34.55 10.24
N PRO A 127 -2.59 -33.40 10.58
CA PRO A 127 -2.50 -32.82 11.92
C PRO A 127 -3.32 -33.58 12.97
N LEU A 128 -4.06 -34.63 12.60
CA LEU A 128 -5.01 -35.33 13.49
C LEU A 128 -4.64 -36.78 13.84
N SER A 129 -3.48 -37.28 13.46
CA SER A 129 -3.07 -38.65 13.84
C SER A 129 -2.74 -38.83 15.33
N LEU A 130 -2.65 -37.75 16.13
CA LEU A 130 -2.29 -37.84 17.53
C LEU A 130 -3.35 -37.15 18.39
N ALA A 131 -3.96 -37.92 19.29
CA ALA A 131 -4.95 -37.47 20.25
C ALA A 131 -4.48 -36.18 20.97
N SER A 132 -5.01 -35.04 20.54
CA SER A 132 -4.60 -33.70 20.97
C SER A 132 -5.03 -33.34 22.39
N ALA A 133 -5.72 -34.25 23.10
CA ALA A 133 -6.26 -33.99 24.43
C ALA A 133 -5.18 -33.84 25.51
N GLN A 134 -3.93 -34.26 25.24
CA GLN A 134 -2.84 -34.25 26.22
C GLN A 134 -1.47 -33.98 25.60
N LEU A 135 -1.36 -33.13 24.56
CA LEU A 135 -0.05 -32.74 24.05
C LEU A 135 0.64 -31.78 25.03
N GLN A 136 1.14 -32.31 26.14
CA GLN A 136 2.29 -31.72 26.82
C GLN A 136 3.47 -31.86 25.86
N THR A 137 3.74 -30.79 25.12
CA THR A 137 4.93 -30.72 24.27
C THR A 137 6.14 -30.47 25.17
N ALA A 138 7.29 -31.06 24.83
CA ALA A 138 8.53 -30.78 25.54
C ALA A 138 9.09 -29.38 25.20
N TYR A 139 8.51 -28.66 24.23
CA TYR A 139 9.10 -27.42 23.72
C TYR A 139 9.22 -26.30 24.76
N PRO A 140 8.20 -25.99 25.61
CA PRO A 140 8.36 -24.98 26.65
C PRO A 140 9.47 -25.32 27.66
N ALA A 141 9.71 -26.60 27.94
CA ALA A 141 10.80 -27.03 28.80
C ALA A 141 12.15 -26.96 28.07
N ALA A 142 12.21 -27.40 26.81
CA ALA A 142 13.42 -27.42 25.99
C ALA A 142 14.02 -26.02 25.76
N VAL A 143 13.18 -24.98 25.80
CA VAL A 143 13.62 -23.57 25.68
C VAL A 143 13.56 -22.81 27.01
N ASP A 144 13.40 -23.51 28.13
CA ASP A 144 13.32 -22.95 29.50
C ASP A 144 12.21 -21.90 29.71
N ALA A 145 11.18 -21.87 28.84
CA ALA A 145 10.09 -20.91 28.91
C ALA A 145 9.33 -21.00 30.25
N SER A 146 9.17 -22.21 30.79
CA SER A 146 8.47 -22.44 32.06
C SER A 146 9.15 -21.73 33.23
N THR A 147 10.48 -21.71 33.28
CA THR A 147 11.25 -21.00 34.31
C THR A 147 11.09 -19.49 34.15
N GLN A 148 11.06 -18.98 32.92
CA GLN A 148 10.89 -17.54 32.67
C GLN A 148 9.48 -17.05 33.04
N TRP A 149 8.44 -17.86 32.81
CA TRP A 149 7.06 -17.52 33.15
C TRP A 149 6.78 -17.54 34.67
N ASN A 150 7.41 -18.48 35.39
CA ASN A 150 7.15 -18.73 36.81
C ASN A 150 8.25 -18.19 37.74
N GLY A 151 9.39 -17.76 37.20
CA GLY A 151 10.49 -17.19 37.97
C GLY A 151 10.18 -15.79 38.51
N ALA A 152 11.12 -15.20 39.25
CA ALA A 152 10.93 -13.94 39.97
C ALA A 152 10.48 -12.76 39.08
N ARG A 153 10.88 -12.75 37.81
CA ARG A 153 10.55 -11.68 36.85
C ARG A 153 9.22 -11.90 36.11
N GLN A 154 8.65 -13.10 36.17
CA GLN A 154 7.36 -13.48 35.58
C GLN A 154 7.16 -12.94 34.15
N LEU A 155 8.05 -13.33 33.22
CA LEU A 155 8.08 -12.81 31.86
C LEU A 155 6.89 -13.32 31.03
N ARG A 156 5.74 -12.64 31.13
CA ARG A 156 4.48 -13.06 30.51
C ARG A 156 4.15 -12.37 29.18
N GLY A 157 5.04 -11.53 28.67
CA GLY A 157 4.81 -10.76 27.44
C GLY A 157 3.83 -9.60 27.61
N THR A 158 3.62 -9.10 28.83
CA THR A 158 2.76 -7.93 29.08
C THR A 158 3.22 -6.74 28.24
N GLY A 159 2.29 -6.17 27.46
CA GLY A 159 2.57 -5.06 26.54
C GLY A 159 3.16 -5.49 25.18
N VAL A 160 3.30 -6.79 24.92
CA VAL A 160 3.77 -7.33 23.64
C VAL A 160 2.60 -7.95 22.87
N GLY A 161 2.44 -7.54 21.61
CA GLY A 161 1.51 -8.17 20.66
C GLY A 161 2.25 -9.11 19.71
N VAL A 162 1.66 -10.27 19.43
CA VAL A 162 2.17 -11.24 18.44
C VAL A 162 1.13 -11.38 17.32
N ALA A 163 1.52 -11.07 16.09
CA ALA A 163 0.68 -11.27 14.91
C ALA A 163 0.99 -12.64 14.28
N ILE A 164 -0.04 -13.45 14.08
CA ILE A 164 0.05 -14.77 13.44
C ILE A 164 -0.75 -14.71 12.13
N ILE A 165 -0.10 -14.95 11.00
CA ILE A 165 -0.72 -14.99 9.67
C ILE A 165 -0.86 -16.46 9.29
N ASP A 166 -2.06 -17.01 9.48
CA ASP A 166 -2.38 -18.42 9.25
C ASP A 166 -3.84 -18.53 8.75
N SER A 167 -4.35 -19.74 8.66
CA SER A 167 -5.73 -20.13 8.36
C SER A 167 -6.79 -19.63 9.35
N GLY A 168 -6.39 -19.03 10.47
CA GLY A 168 -7.26 -18.46 11.50
C GLY A 168 -7.05 -19.10 12.87
N VAL A 169 -7.95 -18.79 13.81
CA VAL A 169 -7.93 -19.34 15.18
C VAL A 169 -9.32 -19.78 15.61
N ARG A 170 -9.42 -20.93 16.27
CA ARG A 170 -10.64 -21.32 16.99
C ARG A 170 -10.73 -20.52 18.29
N SER A 171 -11.22 -19.29 18.21
CA SER A 171 -11.34 -18.38 19.36
C SER A 171 -12.23 -18.92 20.48
N SER A 172 -13.13 -19.86 20.16
CA SER A 172 -13.97 -20.54 21.14
C SER A 172 -13.24 -21.61 21.96
N HIS A 173 -11.97 -21.93 21.69
CA HIS A 173 -11.21 -22.88 22.50
C HIS A 173 -11.03 -22.35 23.94
N PRO A 174 -11.23 -23.16 25.00
CA PRO A 174 -11.06 -22.71 26.39
C PRO A 174 -9.73 -21.99 26.67
N ASP A 175 -8.61 -22.54 26.19
CA ASP A 175 -7.26 -21.91 26.29
C ASP A 175 -7.13 -20.52 25.66
N PHE A 176 -8.08 -20.12 24.80
CA PHE A 176 -8.10 -18.84 24.08
C PHE A 176 -9.19 -17.86 24.55
N GLN A 177 -10.14 -18.30 25.39
CA GLN A 177 -11.24 -17.44 25.87
C GLN A 177 -10.88 -16.56 27.08
N GLY A 178 -9.65 -16.69 27.60
CA GLY A 178 -9.12 -15.81 28.64
C GLY A 178 -9.58 -16.18 30.06
N GLY A 179 -8.67 -16.77 30.83
CA GLY A 179 -8.74 -16.73 32.29
C GLY A 179 -8.20 -17.97 33.01
N SER A 180 -6.96 -17.85 33.47
CA SER A 180 -6.21 -18.72 34.41
C SER A 180 -5.28 -19.71 33.70
N LEU A 181 -3.96 -19.46 33.65
CA LEU A 181 -3.12 -19.33 34.85
C LEU A 181 -2.03 -18.24 34.79
N LEU A 182 -1.75 -17.53 33.68
CA LEU A 182 -0.56 -16.66 33.61
C LEU A 182 -0.66 -15.32 32.84
N GLY A 183 -1.79 -14.91 32.26
CA GLY A 183 -1.87 -13.55 31.65
C GLY A 183 -3.17 -13.21 30.94
N SER A 184 -3.47 -11.91 30.85
CA SER A 184 -4.64 -11.36 30.14
C SER A 184 -4.30 -11.09 28.67
N GLY A 185 -4.27 -12.15 27.86
CA GLY A 185 -4.15 -12.01 26.40
C GLY A 185 -5.49 -11.63 25.78
N ARG A 186 -5.50 -10.69 24.84
CA ARG A 186 -6.66 -10.40 23.99
C ARG A 186 -6.38 -10.93 22.60
N LEU A 187 -7.16 -11.91 22.16
CA LEU A 187 -7.15 -12.29 20.75
C LEU A 187 -7.90 -11.23 19.95
N LEU A 188 -7.24 -10.79 18.88
CA LEU A 188 -7.83 -9.95 17.85
C LEU A 188 -7.86 -10.78 16.58
N ASN A 189 -9.05 -11.22 16.18
CA ASN A 189 -9.23 -11.73 14.83
C ASN A 189 -9.47 -10.54 13.90
N VAL A 190 -8.56 -10.28 12.98
CA VAL A 190 -8.57 -9.08 12.11
C VAL A 190 -8.92 -9.47 10.66
N LEU A 191 -9.67 -10.55 10.48
CA LEU A 191 -10.13 -11.07 9.20
C LEU A 191 -11.66 -11.19 9.19
#